data_AF-Q88RC1-F1
#
_entry.id   AF-Q88RC1-F1
#
_cell.length_a   1.000
_cell.length_b   1.000
_cell.length_c   1.000
_cell.angle_alpha   90.00
_cell.angle_beta   90.00
_cell.angle_gamma   90.00
#
_symmetry.space_group_name_H-M   'P 1'
#
loop_
_entity.id
_entity.type
_entity.pdbx_description
1 polymer ?
#
loop_
_entity_poly.entity_id
_entity_poly.type
_entity_poly.pdbx_seq_one_letter_code
_entity_poly.pdbx_strand_id
1 'polypeptide(L)'
;MNAPQAIRNLRGPGQLLLQWEDGEHSLSHTRLRGACPCSQCRAARLSGGISLVRDDVRVVQIESQGYGVQLVFSDGHERGIYPWAYLRDLVSK
;
A
#
# COMPACT_ATOMS: atom_id res chain seq x y z
N MET A 1 -11.37 4.08 -15.30
CA MET A 1 -10.76 4.15 -13.96
C MET A 1 -10.52 2.72 -13.50
N ASN A 2 -9.27 2.30 -13.27
CA ASN A 2 -8.95 0.93 -12.84
C ASN A 2 -9.10 0.74 -11.32
N ALA A 3 -10.18 1.28 -10.74
CA ALA A 3 -10.46 1.12 -9.31
C ALA A 3 -10.87 -0.34 -9.01
N PRO A 4 -10.50 -0.89 -7.85
CA PRO A 4 -11.02 -2.17 -7.42
C PRO A 4 -12.51 -2.06 -7.08
N GLN A 5 -13.25 -3.14 -7.32
CA GLN A 5 -14.64 -3.31 -6.90
C GLN A 5 -14.76 -3.44 -5.37
N ALA A 6 -13.73 -3.99 -4.71
CA ALA A 6 -13.69 -4.09 -3.25
C ALA A 6 -12.25 -4.01 -2.71
N ILE A 7 -12.13 -3.51 -1.48
CA ILE A 7 -10.88 -3.45 -0.72
C ILE A 7 -11.15 -4.04 0.66
N ARG A 8 -10.30 -4.97 1.11
CA ARG A 8 -10.39 -5.55 2.46
C ARG A 8 -9.04 -5.51 3.16
N ASN A 9 -9.02 -4.98 4.38
CA ASN A 9 -7.82 -4.97 5.22
C ASN A 9 -7.82 -6.19 6.15
N LEU A 10 -7.07 -7.23 5.79
CA LEU A 10 -6.87 -8.41 6.61
C LEU A 10 -5.74 -8.18 7.61
N ARG A 11 -6.07 -7.53 8.74
CA ARG A 11 -5.09 -7.11 9.75
C ARG A 11 -4.33 -8.26 10.42
N GLY A 12 -5.00 -9.39 10.67
CA GLY A 12 -4.35 -10.58 11.27
C GLY A 12 -3.21 -11.10 10.39
N PRO A 13 -3.50 -11.50 9.13
CA PRO A 13 -2.49 -11.89 8.15
C PRO A 13 -1.55 -10.77 7.70
N GLY A 14 -1.87 -9.49 7.98
CA GLY A 14 -1.09 -8.35 7.51
C GLY A 14 -1.18 -8.16 5.98
N GLN A 15 -2.38 -8.28 5.42
CA GLN A 15 -2.61 -8.20 3.98
C GLN A 15 -3.69 -7.17 3.62
N LEU A 16 -3.56 -6.58 2.43
CA LEU A 16 -4.60 -5.82 1.77
C LEU A 16 -5.08 -6.65 0.56
N LEU A 17 -6.35 -7.02 0.57
CA LEU A 17 -7.00 -7.65 -0.58
C LEU A 17 -7.66 -6.58 -1.44
N LEU A 18 -7.47 -6.71 -2.74
CA LEU A 18 -7.98 -5.83 -3.78
C LEU A 18 -8.69 -6.70 -4.81
N GLN A 19 -9.99 -6.48 -4.98
CA GLN A 19 -10.79 -7.22 -5.96
C GLN A 19 -11.01 -6.35 -7.19
N TRP A 20 -10.53 -6.79 -8.34
CA TRP A 20 -10.82 -6.20 -9.65
C TRP A 20 -11.63 -7.19 -10.50
N GLU A 21 -12.00 -6.79 -11.71
CA GLU A 21 -12.75 -7.64 -12.65
C GLU A 21 -12.02 -8.94 -13.02
N ASP A 22 -10.68 -8.91 -13.01
CA ASP A 22 -9.85 -10.07 -13.31
C ASP A 22 -9.60 -10.99 -12.11
N GLY A 23 -10.04 -10.60 -10.91
CA GLY A 23 -9.96 -11.43 -9.72
C GLY A 23 -9.52 -10.69 -8.45
N GLU A 24 -9.29 -11.47 -7.41
CA GLU A 24 -8.78 -11.00 -6.12
C GLU A 24 -7.27 -11.11 -6.08
N HIS A 25 -6.63 -10.04 -5.59
CA HIS A 25 -5.19 -9.93 -5.48
C HIS A 25 -4.80 -9.49 -4.07
N SER A 26 -3.68 -9.99 -3.56
CA SER A 26 -3.21 -9.70 -2.20
C SER A 26 -1.86 -8.98 -2.21
N LEU A 27 -1.72 -7.98 -1.35
CA LEU A 27 -0.45 -7.32 -1.05
C LEU A 27 -0.20 -7.35 0.45
N SER A 28 1.00 -7.75 0.89
CA SER A 28 1.35 -7.65 2.31
C SER A 28 1.49 -6.19 2.75
N HIS A 29 1.21 -5.92 4.02
CA HIS A 29 1.39 -4.59 4.63
C HIS A 29 2.86 -4.17 4.58
N THR A 30 3.79 -5.12 4.74
CA THR A 30 5.24 -4.88 4.61
C THR A 30 5.61 -4.44 3.20
N ARG A 31 5.09 -5.11 2.17
CA ARG A 31 5.32 -4.75 0.77
C ARG A 31 4.75 -3.38 0.44
N LEU A 32 3.51 -3.11 0.86
CA LEU A 32 2.88 -1.79 0.71
C LEU A 32 3.74 -0.71 1.35
N ARG A 33 4.12 -0.90 2.63
CA ARG A 33 4.94 0.06 3.37
C ARG A 33 6.30 0.29 2.72
N GLY A 34 6.95 -0.79 2.27
CA GLY A 34 8.21 -0.75 1.52
C GLY A 34 8.09 -0.01 0.18
N ALA A 35 6.90 -0.04 -0.41
CA ALA A 35 6.54 0.65 -1.65
C ALA A 35 5.86 2.02 -1.45
N CYS A 36 5.76 2.54 -0.21
CA CYS A 36 5.10 3.82 0.08
C CYS A 36 5.49 4.96 -0.89
N PRO A 37 4.57 5.52 -1.68
CA PRO A 37 4.89 6.48 -2.74
C PRO A 37 5.03 7.93 -2.27
N CYS A 38 4.95 8.20 -0.96
CA CYS A 38 5.08 9.56 -0.44
C CYS A 38 6.48 10.14 -0.72
N SER A 39 6.58 11.46 -0.80
CA SER A 39 7.81 12.17 -1.15
C SER A 39 8.99 11.80 -0.25
N GLN A 40 8.78 11.71 1.07
CA GLN A 40 9.82 11.34 2.03
C GLN A 40 10.35 9.93 1.80
N CYS A 41 9.46 8.93 1.66
CA CYS A 41 9.89 7.55 1.41
C CYS A 41 10.55 7.42 0.04
N ARG A 42 10.05 8.12 -0.98
CA ARG A 42 10.65 8.14 -2.32
C ARG A 42 12.05 8.74 -2.29
N ALA A 43 12.23 9.88 -1.63
CA ALA A 43 13.54 10.52 -1.46
C ALA A 43 14.52 9.58 -0.74
N ALA A 44 14.10 8.97 0.37
CA ALA A 44 14.93 8.01 1.10
C ALA A 44 15.43 6.85 0.21
N ARG A 45 14.55 6.26 -0.62
CA ARG A 45 14.94 5.19 -1.56
C ARG A 45 15.92 5.68 -2.62
N LEU A 46 15.70 6.87 -3.18
CA LEU A 46 16.59 7.46 -4.20
C LEU A 46 17.97 7.79 -3.64
N SER A 47 18.07 8.15 -2.37
CA SER A 47 19.31 8.40 -1.66
C SER A 47 20.03 7.12 -1.20
N GLY A 48 19.55 5.93 -1.57
CA GLY A 48 20.10 4.65 -1.11
C GLY A 48 19.80 4.32 0.35
N GLY A 49 18.89 5.07 0.98
CA GLY A 49 18.42 4.79 2.33
C GLY A 49 17.61 3.51 2.37
N ILE A 50 18.19 2.45 2.92
CA ILE A 50 17.47 1.21 3.23
C ILE A 50 16.54 1.52 4.41
N SER A 51 15.28 1.83 4.11
CA SER A 51 14.25 1.84 5.16
C SER A 51 13.96 0.39 5.56
N LEU A 52 14.44 0.01 6.74
CA LEU A 52 14.02 -1.22 7.41
C LEU A 52 12.52 -1.13 7.72
N VAL A 53 11.72 -1.83 6.91
CA VAL A 53 10.30 -2.04 7.19
C VAL A 53 10.20 -3.18 8.17
N ARG A 54 9.58 -2.95 9.33
CA ARG A 54 9.35 -4.00 10.33
C ARG A 54 8.29 -4.98 9.83
N ASP A 55 8.50 -6.27 10.07
CA ASP A 55 7.56 -7.33 9.64
C ASP A 55 6.19 -7.24 10.34
N ASP A 56 6.15 -6.60 11.51
CA ASP A 56 4.93 -6.34 12.28
C ASP A 56 4.17 -5.08 11.84
N VAL A 57 4.63 -4.36 10.80
CA VAL A 57 3.91 -3.17 10.33
C VAL A 57 2.51 -3.55 9.84
N ARG A 58 1.52 -2.74 10.21
CA ARG A 58 0.13 -2.93 9.79
C ARG A 58 -0.45 -1.68 9.16
N VAL A 59 -1.29 -1.86 8.13
CA VAL A 59 -2.19 -0.80 7.67
C VAL A 59 -3.27 -0.62 8.74
N VAL A 60 -3.27 0.54 9.39
CA VAL A 60 -4.18 0.86 10.48
C VAL A 60 -5.40 1.66 10.03
N GLN A 61 -5.31 2.36 8.90
CA GLN A 61 -6.41 3.16 8.33
C GLN A 61 -6.27 3.22 6.80
N ILE A 62 -7.41 3.34 6.12
CA ILE A 62 -7.52 3.42 4.67
C ILE A 62 -8.50 4.56 4.36
N GLU A 63 -8.03 5.59 3.67
CA GLU A 63 -8.86 6.72 3.25
C GLU A 63 -8.99 6.76 1.73
N SER A 64 -10.20 6.98 1.23
CA SER A 64 -10.46 7.04 -0.22
C SER A 64 -10.04 8.39 -0.80
N GLN A 65 -9.23 8.38 -1.87
CA GLN A 65 -8.76 9.60 -2.55
C GLN A 65 -9.32 9.75 -3.97
N GLY A 66 -10.39 9.01 -4.33
CA GLY A 66 -11.00 8.99 -5.66
C GLY A 66 -10.19 8.22 -6.71
N TYR A 67 -8.90 8.54 -6.87
CA TYR A 67 -7.97 7.89 -7.81
C TYR A 67 -7.08 6.82 -7.16
N GLY A 68 -7.27 6.56 -5.87
CA GLY A 68 -6.45 5.68 -5.05
C GLY A 68 -6.91 5.65 -3.61
N VAL A 69 -6.05 5.11 -2.75
CA VAL A 69 -6.22 5.12 -1.29
C VAL A 69 -5.01 5.69 -0.59
N GLN A 70 -5.24 6.52 0.42
CA GLN A 70 -4.22 6.78 1.42
C GLN A 70 -4.18 5.61 2.40
N LEU A 71 -2.98 5.10 2.67
CA LEU A 71 -2.77 4.06 3.69
C LEU A 71 -1.99 4.65 4.85
N VAL A 72 -2.52 4.48 6.06
CA VAL A 72 -1.83 4.80 7.31
C VAL A 72 -1.25 3.53 7.90
N PHE A 73 0.02 3.57 8.27
CA PHE A 73 0.76 2.45 8.82
C PHE A 73 1.02 2.63 10.31
N SER A 74 1.09 1.52 11.04
CA SER A 74 1.33 1.49 12.50
C SER A 74 2.68 2.04 12.92
N ASP A 75 3.61 2.26 11.99
CA ASP A 75 4.94 2.86 12.23
C ASP A 75 4.95 4.39 12.05
N GLY A 76 3.78 5.02 12.02
CA GLY A 76 3.61 6.47 11.90
C GLY A 76 3.63 7.01 10.47
N HIS A 77 3.72 6.14 9.45
CA HIS A 77 3.66 6.59 8.06
C HIS A 77 2.22 6.75 7.60
N GLU A 78 1.77 7.98 7.39
CA GLU A 78 0.37 8.27 7.10
C GLU A 78 0.11 9.02 5.79
N ARG A 79 1.17 9.47 5.10
CA ARG A 79 1.06 10.38 3.94
C ARG A 79 1.07 9.66 2.58
N GLY A 80 1.11 8.33 2.57
CA GLY A 80 1.23 7.55 1.34
C GLY A 80 -0.12 7.40 0.63
N ILE A 81 -0.34 8.12 -0.46
CA ILE A 81 -1.47 7.89 -1.38
C ILE A 81 -1.03 6.93 -2.47
N TYR A 82 -1.71 5.79 -2.57
CA TYR A 82 -1.48 4.71 -3.52
C TYR A 82 -2.51 4.81 -4.65
N PRO A 83 -2.15 5.34 -5.83
CA PRO A 83 -3.03 5.34 -6.99
C PRO A 83 -3.42 3.92 -7.39
N TRP A 84 -4.61 3.74 -7.96
CA TRP A 84 -5.06 2.41 -8.40
C TRP A 84 -4.10 1.74 -9.39
N ALA A 85 -3.60 2.52 -10.35
CA ALA A 85 -2.59 2.04 -11.31
C ALA A 85 -1.31 1.56 -10.62
N TYR A 86 -0.88 2.25 -9.56
CA TYR A 86 0.30 1.86 -8.81
C TYR A 86 0.07 0.57 -8.01
N LEU A 87 -1.10 0.40 -7.41
CA LEU A 87 -1.46 -0.86 -6.74
C LEU A 87 -1.52 -2.04 -7.72
N ARG A 88 -2.02 -1.81 -8.96
CA ARG A 88 -1.99 -2.81 -10.03
C ARG A 88 -0.55 -3.21 -10.39
N ASP A 89 0.34 -2.24 -10.55
CA ASP A 89 1.76 -2.51 -10.83
C ASP A 89 2.44 -3.27 -9.69
N LEU A 90 2.05 -3.00 -8.44
CA LEU A 90 2.56 -3.72 -7.27
C LEU A 90 2.06 -5.16 -7.21
N VAL A 91 0.88 -5.47 -7.73
CA VAL A 91 0.38 -6.85 -7.77
C VAL A 91 1.08 -7.68 -8.85
N SER A 92 1.42 -7.07 -9.99
CA SER A 92 2.02 -7.76 -11.14
C SER A 92 3.52 -8.06 -11.01
N LYS A 93 4.17 -7.61 -9.93
CA LYS A 93 5.60 -7.82 -9.66
C LYS A 93 5.81 -8.82 -8.54
#